data_AF-A0A973MNH0-F1
#
_entry.id   AF-A0A973MNH0-F1
#
_cell.length_a   1.000
_cell.length_b   1.000
_cell.length_c   1.000
_cell.angle_alpha   90.00
_cell.angle_beta   90.00
_cell.angle_gamma   90.00
#
_symmetry.space_group_name_H-M   'P 1'
#
loop_
_entity.id
_entity.type
_entity.pdbx_description
1 polymer ?
#
loop_
_entity_poly.entity_id
_entity_poly.type
_entity_poly.pdbx_seq_one_letter_code
_entity_poly.pdbx_strand_id
1 'polypeptide(L)'
;PWPMSEVWPGGYINSVEVRPVAPPRPGRTAAWISTPLDLVAGVTVTPLASYLALVDTANGIAVRQPPTAWMFPNVDLTVHLHRQPRGPWTGLDTTVTFGPSGQGLTSTVLHDIDGPVGHAQQILTVRPLPGT
;
A
#
# COMPACT_ATOMS: atom_id res chain seq x y z
N PRO A 1 -9.90 13.75 -3.01
CA PRO A 1 -9.16 12.78 -2.15
C PRO A 1 -10.01 11.53 -1.95
N TRP A 2 -9.45 10.33 -2.08
CA TRP A 2 -10.18 9.09 -1.80
C TRP A 2 -10.21 8.86 -0.28
N PRO A 3 -11.39 8.79 0.37
CA PRO A 3 -11.48 8.59 1.81
C PRO A 3 -11.14 7.14 2.20
N MET A 4 -9.86 6.78 2.14
CA MET A 4 -9.35 5.48 2.62
C MET A 4 -9.76 5.19 4.07
N SER A 5 -9.98 6.25 4.87
CA SER A 5 -10.46 6.16 6.26
C SER A 5 -11.86 5.56 6.41
N GLU A 6 -12.68 5.55 5.36
CA GLU A 6 -13.97 4.85 5.34
C GLU A 6 -13.81 3.31 5.24
N VAL A 7 -12.64 2.85 4.77
CA VAL A 7 -12.31 1.42 4.60
C VAL A 7 -11.42 0.94 5.74
N TRP A 8 -10.43 1.75 6.12
CA TRP A 8 -9.43 1.43 7.13
C TRP A 8 -9.34 2.53 8.19
N PRO A 9 -9.59 2.24 9.47
CA PRO A 9 -9.40 3.23 10.52
C PRO A 9 -7.91 3.40 10.87
N GLY A 10 -7.59 4.45 11.63
CA GLY A 10 -6.30 4.58 12.32
C GLY A 10 -5.49 5.81 11.92
N GLY A 11 -4.55 6.17 12.78
CA GLY A 11 -3.73 7.39 12.63
C GLY A 11 -2.91 7.42 11.34
N TYR A 12 -2.38 6.27 10.91
CA TYR A 12 -1.64 6.16 9.65
C TYR A 12 -2.50 6.46 8.42
N ILE A 13 -3.70 5.88 8.36
CA ILE A 13 -4.60 6.11 7.21
C ILE A 13 -5.05 7.57 7.17
N ASN A 14 -5.27 8.17 8.32
CA ASN A 14 -5.62 9.59 8.43
C ASN A 14 -4.45 10.55 8.13
N SER A 15 -3.21 10.06 8.11
CA SER A 15 -2.02 10.88 7.85
C SER A 15 -1.54 10.85 6.40
N VAL A 16 -2.14 10.03 5.54
CA VAL A 16 -1.77 9.91 4.13
C VAL A 16 -2.79 10.56 3.21
N GLU A 17 -2.31 11.20 2.15
CA GLU A 17 -3.13 11.64 1.03
C GLU A 17 -3.08 10.57 -0.06
N VAL A 18 -4.25 10.06 -0.46
CA VAL A 18 -4.38 9.05 -1.52
C VAL A 18 -5.19 9.60 -2.69
N ARG A 19 -4.62 9.45 -3.90
CA ARG A 19 -5.21 9.84 -5.18
C ARG A 19 -5.28 8.64 -6.12
N PRO A 20 -6.43 7.95 -6.24
CA PRO A 20 -6.58 6.85 -7.18
C PRO A 20 -6.54 7.35 -8.63
N VAL A 21 -5.91 6.58 -9.51
CA VAL A 21 -5.82 6.87 -10.95
C VAL A 21 -7.14 6.52 -11.65
N ALA A 22 -7.85 5.53 -11.14
CA ALA A 22 -9.16 5.08 -11.60
C ALA A 22 -9.97 4.52 -10.42
N PRO A 23 -11.29 4.33 -10.55
CA PRO A 23 -12.09 3.68 -9.52
C PRO A 23 -11.49 2.33 -9.10
N PRO A 24 -11.22 2.12 -7.80
CA PRO A 24 -10.72 0.86 -7.28
C PRO A 24 -11.62 -0.32 -7.65
N ARG A 25 -11.02 -1.47 -7.92
CA ARG A 25 -11.73 -2.73 -8.15
C ARG A 25 -11.27 -3.76 -7.12
N PRO A 26 -12.08 -4.77 -6.77
CA PRO A 26 -11.66 -5.82 -5.84
C PRO A 26 -10.35 -6.46 -6.27
N GLY A 27 -9.29 -6.26 -5.47
CA GLY A 27 -7.94 -6.76 -5.75
C GLY A 27 -7.18 -6.07 -6.89
N ARG A 28 -7.62 -4.91 -7.41
CA ARG A 28 -6.85 -4.11 -8.38
C ARG A 28 -7.09 -2.62 -8.20
N THR A 29 -6.03 -1.89 -7.88
CA THR A 29 -6.04 -0.43 -7.75
C THR A 29 -4.70 0.16 -8.19
N ALA A 30 -4.75 1.30 -8.87
CA ALA A 30 -3.58 2.15 -9.06
C ALA A 30 -3.82 3.50 -8.35
N ALA A 31 -2.88 3.93 -7.51
CA ALA A 31 -3.01 5.17 -6.74
C ALA A 31 -1.66 5.83 -6.46
N TRP A 32 -1.70 7.15 -6.29
CA TRP A 32 -0.60 7.93 -5.74
C TRP A 32 -0.83 8.17 -4.25
N ILE A 33 0.23 8.02 -3.46
CA ILE A 33 0.23 8.24 -2.01
C ILE A 33 1.32 9.23 -1.64
N SER A 34 1.00 10.16 -0.75
CA SER A 34 1.99 11.01 -0.08
C SER A 34 1.56 11.27 1.37
N THR A 35 2.45 11.85 2.16
CA THR A 35 2.13 12.37 3.50
C THR A 35 2.89 13.67 3.73
N PRO A 36 2.28 14.68 4.38
CA PRO A 36 2.99 15.89 4.79
C PRO A 36 3.80 15.68 6.08
N LEU A 37 3.70 14.52 6.73
CA LEU A 37 4.36 14.25 8.00
C LEU A 37 5.79 13.73 7.79
N ASP A 38 6.66 14.10 8.72
CA ASP A 38 7.99 13.49 8.82
C ASP A 38 7.89 12.00 9.20
N LEU A 39 8.77 11.17 8.64
CA LEU A 39 8.83 9.74 8.98
C LEU A 39 9.19 9.54 10.46
N VAL A 40 10.12 10.34 10.97
CA VAL A 40 10.48 10.42 12.39
C VAL A 40 10.55 11.91 12.76
N ALA A 41 9.83 12.31 13.80
CA ALA A 41 9.69 13.71 14.18
C ALA A 41 11.06 14.38 14.40
N GLY A 42 11.32 15.48 13.68
CA GLY A 42 12.57 16.24 13.78
C GLY A 42 13.79 15.57 13.14
N VAL A 43 13.62 14.45 12.44
CA VAL A 43 14.71 13.74 11.74
C VAL A 43 14.53 13.87 10.24
N THR A 44 15.48 14.53 9.58
CA THR A 44 15.54 14.53 8.11
C THR A 44 15.90 13.13 7.62
N VAL A 45 15.01 12.53 6.83
CA VAL A 45 15.21 11.21 6.23
C VAL A 45 15.55 11.32 4.75
N THR A 46 16.12 10.25 4.18
CA THR A 46 16.42 10.20 2.75
C THR A 46 15.14 10.05 1.94
N PRO A 47 15.13 10.49 0.66
CA PRO A 47 13.98 10.26 -0.23
C PRO A 47 13.58 8.78 -0.34
N LEU A 48 14.56 7.88 -0.30
CA LEU A 48 14.33 6.43 -0.31
C LEU A 48 13.55 5.97 0.92
N ALA A 49 13.92 6.44 2.12
CA ALA A 49 13.22 6.09 3.35
C ALA A 49 11.78 6.64 3.36
N SER A 50 11.58 7.90 2.95
CA SER A 50 10.24 8.49 2.79
C SER A 50 9.38 7.71 1.81
N TYR A 51 9.96 7.29 0.68
CA TYR A 51 9.27 6.50 -0.33
C TYR A 51 8.85 5.13 0.20
N LEU A 52 9.78 4.39 0.80
CA LEU A 52 9.54 3.05 1.35
C LEU A 52 8.53 3.05 2.50
N ALA A 53 8.47 4.11 3.30
CA ALA A 53 7.49 4.26 4.38
C ALA A 53 6.03 4.23 3.89
N LEU A 54 5.79 4.54 2.61
CA LEU A 54 4.47 4.53 2.01
C LEU A 54 4.16 3.24 1.22
N VAL A 55 5.19 2.45 0.87
CA VAL A 55 5.04 1.22 0.07
C VAL A 55 4.18 0.18 0.76
N ASP A 56 4.25 0.07 2.09
CA ASP A 56 3.49 -0.95 2.83
C ASP A 56 1.96 -0.78 2.70
N THR A 57 1.49 0.43 2.34
CA THR A 57 0.07 0.73 2.07
C THR A 57 -0.50 -0.04 0.87
N ALA A 58 0.35 -0.64 0.02
CA ALA A 58 -0.08 -1.30 -1.21
C ALA A 58 -1.20 -2.33 -1.01
N ASN A 59 -1.10 -3.20 0.01
CA ASN A 59 -2.18 -4.13 0.34
C ASN A 59 -3.51 -3.39 0.60
N GLY A 60 -3.46 -2.34 1.41
CA GLY A 60 -4.63 -1.58 1.83
C GLY A 60 -5.35 -0.83 0.71
N ILE A 61 -4.67 -0.49 -0.40
CA ILE A 61 -5.32 0.22 -1.51
C ILE A 61 -6.08 -0.70 -2.48
N ALA A 62 -5.80 -2.00 -2.47
CA ALA A 62 -6.39 -2.95 -3.42
C ALA A 62 -7.24 -4.00 -2.69
N VAL A 63 -8.11 -3.53 -1.80
CA VAL A 63 -8.97 -4.39 -0.97
C VAL A 63 -9.78 -5.35 -1.83
N ARG A 64 -9.71 -6.64 -1.52
CA ARG A 64 -10.45 -7.71 -2.22
C ARG A 64 -11.66 -8.21 -1.45
N GLN A 65 -11.58 -8.21 -0.12
CA GLN A 65 -12.65 -8.62 0.79
C GLN A 65 -12.84 -7.55 1.88
N PRO A 66 -14.06 -7.37 2.42
CA PRO A 66 -14.31 -6.35 3.44
C PRO A 66 -13.39 -6.55 4.66
N PRO A 67 -12.63 -5.53 5.07
CA PRO A 67 -11.71 -5.63 6.20
C PRO A 67 -12.42 -5.71 7.56
N THR A 68 -13.74 -5.53 7.57
CA THR A 68 -14.64 -5.76 8.72
C THR A 68 -15.03 -7.22 8.91
N ALA A 69 -14.78 -8.08 7.92
CA ALA A 69 -15.10 -9.52 7.98
C ALA A 69 -13.87 -10.40 7.77
N TRP A 70 -12.83 -9.89 7.12
CA TRP A 70 -11.62 -10.63 6.79
C TRP A 70 -10.38 -9.88 7.27
N MET A 71 -9.38 -10.65 7.70
CA MET A 71 -8.05 -10.13 7.95
C MET A 71 -7.07 -10.72 6.94
N PHE A 72 -6.21 -9.85 6.42
CA PHE A 72 -5.21 -10.18 5.41
C PHE A 72 -3.89 -9.40 5.64
N PRO A 73 -3.28 -9.48 6.85
CA PRO A 73 -2.04 -8.76 7.13
C PRO A 73 -0.89 -9.29 6.28
N ASN A 74 0.02 -8.38 5.94
CA ASN A 74 1.32 -8.70 5.35
C ASN A 74 2.14 -9.50 6.37
N VAL A 75 2.78 -10.59 5.94
CA VAL A 75 3.76 -11.35 6.74
C VAL A 75 5.19 -10.95 6.36
N ASP A 76 5.37 -10.45 5.14
CA ASP A 76 6.61 -9.86 4.65
C ASP A 76 6.35 -8.63 3.77
N LEU A 77 7.43 -7.96 3.42
CA LEU A 77 7.50 -6.97 2.35
C LEU A 77 8.88 -7.09 1.71
N THR A 78 8.92 -7.48 0.43
CA THR A 78 10.14 -7.51 -0.37
C THR A 78 10.07 -6.45 -1.46
N VAL A 79 11.10 -5.61 -1.55
CA VAL A 79 11.18 -4.53 -2.54
C VAL A 79 12.43 -4.68 -3.39
N HIS A 80 12.25 -4.64 -4.71
CA HIS A 80 13.33 -4.63 -5.69
C HIS A 80 13.31 -3.32 -6.46
N LEU A 81 14.32 -2.48 -6.24
CA LEU A 81 14.48 -1.20 -6.94
C LEU A 81 15.58 -1.33 -8.00
N HIS A 82 15.28 -0.94 -9.24
CA HIS A 82 16.28 -0.79 -10.29
C HIS A 82 16.72 0.67 -10.46
N ARG A 83 16.07 1.61 -9.76
CA ARG A 83 16.43 3.03 -9.69
C ARG A 83 16.01 3.61 -8.34
N GLN A 84 16.72 4.64 -7.88
CA GLN A 84 16.30 5.42 -6.70
C GLN A 84 15.03 6.24 -7.02
N PRO A 85 14.00 6.18 -6.15
CA PRO A 85 12.79 6.96 -6.33
C PRO A 85 13.02 8.45 -6.04
N ARG A 86 12.19 9.30 -6.65
CA ARG A 86 12.27 10.77 -6.54
C ARG A 86 10.92 11.40 -6.21
N GLY A 87 11.00 12.54 -5.53
CA GLY A 87 9.83 13.35 -5.21
C GLY A 87 8.98 12.79 -4.05
N PRO A 88 7.92 13.51 -3.68
CA PRO A 88 7.14 13.22 -2.48
C PRO A 88 6.01 12.20 -2.71
N TRP A 89 5.79 11.76 -3.96
CA TRP A 89 4.69 10.89 -4.34
C TRP A 89 5.17 9.48 -4.63
N THR A 90 4.58 8.52 -3.94
CA THR A 90 4.75 7.08 -4.18
C THR A 90 3.57 6.58 -5.00
N GLY A 91 3.83 6.16 -6.24
CA GLY A 91 2.82 5.55 -7.11
C GLY A 91 2.81 4.03 -6.93
N LEU A 92 1.61 3.46 -6.74
CA LEU A 92 1.39 2.03 -6.53
C LEU A 92 0.38 1.54 -7.58
N ASP A 93 0.82 0.67 -8.50
CA ASP A 93 -0.10 -0.13 -9.35
C ASP A 93 -0.15 -1.56 -8.82
N THR A 94 -1.20 -1.85 -8.06
CA THR A 94 -1.27 -3.01 -7.17
C THR A 94 -2.33 -4.00 -7.61
N THR A 95 -1.95 -5.27 -7.66
CA THR A 95 -2.84 -6.43 -7.83
C THR A 95 -2.77 -7.34 -6.61
N VAL A 96 -3.92 -7.78 -6.10
CA VAL A 96 -4.03 -8.71 -4.96
C VAL A 96 -4.71 -10.00 -5.41
N THR A 97 -4.04 -11.12 -5.13
CA THR A 97 -4.54 -12.47 -5.39
C THR A 97 -4.65 -13.25 -4.09
N PHE A 98 -5.78 -13.93 -3.87
CA PHE A 98 -5.94 -14.87 -2.76
C PHE A 98 -5.88 -16.30 -3.30
N GLY A 99 -5.03 -17.12 -2.69
CA GLY A 99 -4.97 -18.55 -2.90
C GLY A 99 -6.09 -19.30 -2.16
N PRO A 100 -6.23 -20.61 -2.41
CA PRO A 100 -7.34 -21.39 -1.88
C PRO A 100 -7.23 -21.70 -0.39
N SER A 101 -6.05 -21.56 0.22
CA SER A 101 -5.72 -22.13 1.54
C SER A 101 -5.32 -21.08 2.58
N GLY A 102 -5.76 -19.84 2.40
CA GLY A 102 -5.48 -18.75 3.35
C GLY A 102 -4.15 -18.04 3.13
N GLN A 103 -3.55 -18.16 1.94
CA GLN A 103 -2.43 -17.34 1.49
C GLN A 103 -2.94 -16.28 0.52
N GLY A 104 -2.33 -15.12 0.50
CA GLY A 104 -2.52 -14.14 -0.55
C GLY A 104 -1.21 -13.51 -0.97
N LEU A 105 -1.22 -12.80 -2.09
CA LEU A 105 -0.08 -12.04 -2.58
C LEU A 105 -0.57 -10.68 -3.07
N THR A 106 0.04 -9.63 -2.55
CA THR A 106 -0.03 -8.29 -3.11
C THR A 106 1.20 -8.06 -3.96
N SER A 107 1.00 -7.85 -5.26
CA SER A 107 2.06 -7.52 -6.22
C SER A 107 1.89 -6.09 -6.70
N THR A 108 2.94 -5.28 -6.59
CA THR A 108 2.87 -3.86 -6.94
C THR A 108 4.02 -3.44 -7.85
N VAL A 109 3.70 -2.75 -8.94
CA VAL A 109 4.68 -1.94 -9.67
C VAL A 109 4.80 -0.61 -8.95
N LEU A 110 6.03 -0.24 -8.60
CA LEU A 110 6.36 0.98 -7.88
C LEU A 110 6.72 2.08 -8.86
N HIS A 111 6.09 3.24 -8.72
CA HIS A 111 6.30 4.41 -9.56
C HIS A 111 6.76 5.60 -8.72
N ASP A 112 7.59 6.44 -9.32
CA ASP A 112 7.71 7.84 -8.97
C ASP A 112 7.23 8.71 -10.13
N ILE A 113 7.38 10.04 -10.02
CA ILE A 113 6.91 10.99 -11.04
C ILE A 113 7.56 10.78 -12.43
N ASP A 114 8.71 10.11 -12.49
CA ASP A 114 9.46 9.84 -13.72
C ASP A 114 9.14 8.45 -14.29
N GLY A 115 8.23 7.70 -13.65
CA GLY A 115 7.77 6.38 -14.10
C GLY A 115 8.15 5.24 -13.15
N PRO A 116 8.19 3.98 -13.62
CA PRO A 116 8.46 2.84 -12.76
C PRO A 116 9.91 2.86 -12.21
N VAL A 117 10.04 2.48 -10.94
CA VAL A 117 11.32 2.44 -10.20
C VAL A 117 11.65 1.04 -9.66
N GLY A 118 10.65 0.17 -9.57
CA GLY A 118 10.82 -1.16 -9.00
C GLY A 118 9.51 -1.90 -8.78
N HIS A 119 9.58 -2.93 -7.95
CA HIS A 119 8.45 -3.77 -7.59
C HIS A 119 8.43 -4.08 -6.09
N ALA A 120 7.24 -4.24 -5.53
CA ALA A 120 7.03 -4.75 -4.17
C ALA A 120 6.16 -6.00 -4.19
N GLN A 121 6.48 -6.95 -3.30
CA GLN A 121 5.70 -8.15 -3.04
C GLN A 121 5.44 -8.26 -1.54
N GLN A 122 4.19 -8.54 -1.17
CA GLN A 122 3.78 -8.81 0.22
C GLN A 122 2.97 -10.11 0.24
N ILE A 123 3.47 -11.15 0.93
CA ILE A 123 2.69 -12.36 1.19
C ILE A 123 1.72 -12.12 2.35
N LEU A 124 0.50 -12.63 2.21
CA LEU A 124 -0.61 -12.37 3.11
C LEU A 124 -1.06 -13.66 3.81
N THR A 125 -1.52 -13.53 5.05
CA THR A 125 -2.36 -14.55 5.68
C THR A 125 -3.82 -14.15 5.59
N VAL A 126 -4.63 -14.90 4.85
CA VAL A 126 -6.05 -14.57 4.60
C VAL A 126 -6.93 -15.46 5.45
N ARG A 127 -7.72 -14.87 6.34
CA ARG A 127 -8.67 -15.60 7.18
C ARG A 127 -9.85 -14.72 7.60
N PRO A 128 -11.02 -15.30 7.91
CA PRO A 128 -12.10 -14.56 8.54
C PRO A 128 -11.64 -13.96 9.87
N LEU A 129 -12.17 -12.80 10.23
CA LEU A 129 -12.03 -12.31 11.60
C LEU A 129 -12.73 -13.30 12.54
N PRO A 130 -12.16 -13.57 13.74
CA PRO A 130 -12.86 -14.31 14.78
C PRO A 130 -14.21 -13.63 15.03
N GLY A 131 -15.28 -14.42 15.12
CA GLY A 131 -16.63 -13.90 15.30
C GLY A 131 -16.68 -12.94 16.49
N THR A 132 -17.19 -11.73 16.23
CA THR A 132 -17.79 -10.87 17.25
C THR A 132 -18.91 -11.60 17.97
#